data_AF-A0A954MG87-F1
#
_entry.id   AF-A0A954MG87-F1
#
_cell.length_a   1.000
_cell.length_b   1.000
_cell.length_c   1.000
_cell.angle_alpha   90.00
_cell.angle_beta   90.00
_cell.angle_gamma   90.00
#
_symmetry.space_group_name_H-M   'P 1'
#
loop_
_entity.id
_entity.type
_entity.pdbx_description
1 polymer ?
#
loop_
_entity_poly.entity_id
_entity_poly.type
_entity_poly.pdbx_seq_one_letter_code
_entity_poly.pdbx_strand_id
1 'polypeptide(L)'
;DSLFTVQRTELTQLRDSDGDDVADEYLTVAKGWGVTGHYHEYAYGPKLDGAGNLWLTLNIGLGLKGDELKRTVHEPALNYRQGLWRGWGMKVTPDGDLIPVCAGMRSPSGLNANASGDMFYTDQQGNWVGTNTLHHMREGAFFHHAEALASMNQPGSTIHGVETVPDGVPFPDAVQL
;
A
#
# COMPACT_ATOMS: atom_id res chain seq x y z
N ASP A 1 26.87 0.24 -7.92
CA ASP A 1 25.52 -0.37 -7.91
C ASP A 1 24.85 -0.13 -6.56
N SER A 2 23.52 -0.11 -6.50
CA SER A 2 22.77 0.11 -5.26
C SER A 2 21.70 -0.96 -5.08
N LEU A 3 21.43 -1.34 -3.83
CA LEU A 3 20.26 -2.15 -3.48
C LEU A 3 19.17 -1.25 -2.91
N PHE A 4 17.91 -1.64 -3.09
CA PHE A 4 16.78 -0.90 -2.54
C PHE A 4 15.93 -1.83 -1.69
N THR A 5 15.52 -1.34 -0.52
CA THR A 5 14.65 -2.09 0.39
C THR A 5 13.55 -1.20 0.94
N VAL A 6 12.34 -1.74 1.02
CA VAL A 6 11.23 -1.08 1.70
C VAL A 6 11.26 -1.51 3.15
N GLN A 7 11.32 -0.53 4.03
CA GLN A 7 11.13 -0.69 5.45
C GLN A 7 9.75 -0.15 5.84
N ARG A 8 9.38 -0.36 7.11
CA ARG A 8 8.04 0.02 7.60
C ARG A 8 7.70 1.50 7.41
N THR A 9 8.71 2.38 7.41
CA THR A 9 8.58 3.84 7.39
C THR A 9 9.07 4.51 6.12
N GLU A 10 9.91 3.83 5.31
CA GLU A 10 10.55 4.43 4.14
C GLU A 10 11.04 3.38 3.12
N LEU A 11 11.35 3.86 1.92
CA LEU A 11 12.15 3.18 0.92
C LEU A 11 13.59 3.67 1.07
N THR A 12 14.51 2.74 1.31
CA THR A 12 15.93 3.03 1.57
C THR A 12 16.79 2.49 0.42
N GLN A 13 17.69 3.33 -0.08
CA GLN A 13 18.79 2.93 -0.94
C GLN A 13 20.00 2.56 -0.07
N LEU A 14 20.56 1.39 -0.32
CA LEU A 14 21.76 0.86 0.30
C LEU A 14 22.89 0.91 -0.72
N ARG A 15 24.02 1.50 -0.34
CA ARG A 15 25.23 1.55 -1.16
C ARG A 15 26.42 1.05 -0.36
N ASP A 16 27.29 0.35 -1.08
CA ASP A 16 28.66 0.06 -0.68
C ASP A 16 29.54 1.03 -1.48
N SER A 17 30.20 1.95 -0.78
CA SER A 17 30.99 3.02 -1.39
C SER A 17 32.48 2.69 -1.51
N ASP A 18 32.96 1.65 -0.81
CA ASP A 18 34.37 1.27 -0.77
C ASP A 18 34.68 -0.14 -1.33
N GLY A 19 33.66 -0.90 -1.67
CA GLY A 19 33.74 -2.19 -2.37
C GLY A 19 34.05 -3.37 -1.45
N ASP A 20 33.71 -3.30 -0.16
CA ASP A 20 33.92 -4.37 0.82
C ASP A 20 32.75 -5.37 0.93
N ASP A 21 31.74 -5.25 0.05
CA ASP A 21 30.49 -6.01 0.04
C ASP A 21 29.59 -5.73 1.27
N VAL A 22 29.83 -4.66 2.01
CA VAL A 22 29.01 -4.20 3.14
C VAL A 22 28.43 -2.81 2.83
N ALA A 23 27.14 -2.64 3.09
CA ALA A 23 26.51 -1.33 2.91
C ALA A 23 26.99 -0.34 4.00
N ASP A 24 27.54 0.79 3.56
CA ASP A 24 28.06 1.88 4.40
C ASP A 24 27.22 3.16 4.29
N GLU A 25 26.38 3.29 3.26
CA GLU A 25 25.48 4.42 3.04
C GLU A 25 24.01 3.98 2.93
N TYR A 26 23.14 4.71 3.64
CA TYR A 26 21.71 4.42 3.78
C TYR A 26 20.92 5.70 3.50
N LEU A 27 20.40 5.85 2.27
CA LEU A 27 19.70 7.05 1.84
C LEU A 27 18.19 6.81 1.76
N THR A 28 17.41 7.67 2.39
CA THR A 28 15.95 7.67 2.22
C THR A 28 15.61 8.16 0.81
N VAL A 29 15.03 7.28 -0.01
CA VAL A 29 14.57 7.59 -1.37
C VAL A 29 13.16 8.15 -1.35
N ALA A 30 12.28 7.52 -0.58
CA ALA A 30 10.89 7.95 -0.45
C ALA A 30 10.35 7.61 0.95
N LYS A 31 9.49 8.50 1.43
CA LYS A 31 8.73 8.36 2.68
C LYS A 31 7.42 9.13 2.52
N GLY A 32 6.53 9.06 3.51
CA GLY A 32 5.29 9.86 3.52
C GLY A 32 4.02 9.05 3.71
N TRP A 33 4.11 7.73 3.85
CA TRP A 33 3.02 6.92 4.40
C TRP A 33 3.07 6.87 5.93
N GLY A 34 1.93 6.61 6.55
CA GLY A 34 1.77 6.62 8.00
C GLY A 34 2.15 5.29 8.66
N VAL A 35 2.63 5.36 9.89
CA VAL A 35 2.86 4.22 10.78
C VAL A 35 2.23 4.52 12.13
N THR A 36 1.19 3.79 12.50
CA THR A 36 0.51 3.97 13.79
C THR A 36 1.27 3.29 14.92
N GLY A 37 2.07 2.28 14.61
CA GLY A 37 2.74 1.40 15.58
C GLY A 37 2.14 0.00 15.61
N HIS A 38 0.96 -0.19 15.03
CA HIS A 38 0.26 -1.48 14.97
C HIS A 38 1.07 -2.56 14.23
N TYR A 39 1.19 -3.77 14.78
CA TYR A 39 2.11 -4.80 14.26
C TYR A 39 1.82 -5.20 12.79
N HIS A 40 0.56 -5.13 12.36
CA HIS A 40 0.10 -5.57 11.05
C HIS A 40 0.42 -4.57 9.91
N GLU A 41 1.04 -3.42 10.20
CA GLU A 41 1.36 -2.38 9.20
C GLU A 41 2.67 -2.66 8.45
N TYR A 42 2.76 -3.78 7.74
CA TYR A 42 3.88 -4.10 6.86
C TYR A 42 3.93 -3.18 5.62
N ALA A 43 5.11 -3.07 5.03
CA ALA A 43 5.31 -2.46 3.72
C ALA A 43 6.14 -3.43 2.88
N TYR A 44 5.65 -3.78 1.70
CA TYR A 44 6.27 -4.78 0.82
C TYR A 44 6.84 -4.13 -0.43
N GLY A 45 7.93 -4.70 -0.94
CA GLY A 45 8.66 -4.21 -2.10
C GLY A 45 10.12 -3.87 -1.78
N PRO A 46 10.79 -3.04 -2.61
CA PRO A 46 10.23 -2.47 -3.83
C PRO A 46 10.27 -3.46 -5.00
N LYS A 47 9.51 -3.17 -6.05
CA LYS A 47 9.64 -3.82 -7.35
C LYS A 47 9.69 -2.80 -8.47
N LEU A 48 10.63 -2.98 -9.40
CA LEU A 48 10.84 -2.09 -10.54
C LEU A 48 9.83 -2.42 -11.64
N ASP A 49 9.15 -1.40 -12.17
CA ASP A 49 8.34 -1.53 -13.38
C ASP A 49 9.15 -1.28 -14.67
N GLY A 50 8.52 -1.49 -15.82
CA GLY A 50 9.17 -1.28 -17.13
C GLY A 50 9.49 0.19 -17.46
N ALA A 51 9.01 1.15 -16.66
CA ALA A 51 9.23 2.58 -16.84
C ALA A 51 10.24 3.15 -15.82
N GLY A 52 10.88 2.29 -15.02
CA GLY A 52 11.89 2.68 -14.05
C GLY A 52 11.33 3.16 -12.70
N ASN A 53 10.03 3.00 -12.44
CA ASN A 53 9.45 3.35 -11.14
C ASN A 53 9.53 2.17 -10.17
N LEU A 54 9.69 2.47 -8.89
CA LEU A 54 9.65 1.47 -7.82
C LEU A 54 8.25 1.40 -7.22
N TRP A 55 7.70 0.20 -7.11
CA TRP A 55 6.39 -0.05 -6.51
C TRP A 55 6.51 -0.65 -5.14
N LEU A 56 5.59 -0.25 -4.26
CA LEU A 56 5.43 -0.80 -2.93
C LEU A 56 3.95 -0.95 -2.58
N THR A 57 3.64 -1.87 -1.67
CA THR A 57 2.29 -2.07 -1.16
C THR A 57 2.27 -1.94 0.36
N LEU A 58 1.20 -1.33 0.87
CA LEU A 58 1.08 -0.97 2.28
C LEU A 58 -0.05 -1.78 2.90
N ASN A 59 0.31 -2.63 3.85
CA ASN A 59 -0.62 -3.45 4.62
C ASN A 59 -1.50 -2.60 5.53
N ILE A 60 -2.75 -2.99 5.78
CA ILE A 60 -3.59 -2.30 6.78
C ILE A 60 -3.17 -2.64 8.22
N GLY A 61 -3.45 -1.75 9.16
CA GLY A 61 -3.59 -2.11 10.57
C GLY A 61 -4.94 -2.80 10.84
N LEU A 62 -5.00 -3.72 11.81
CA LEU A 62 -6.21 -4.47 12.14
C LEU A 62 -6.73 -4.11 13.52
N GLY A 63 -7.94 -3.58 13.62
CA GLY A 63 -8.57 -3.28 14.92
C GLY A 63 -7.79 -2.23 15.72
N LEU A 64 -7.34 -1.17 15.05
CA LEU A 64 -6.58 -0.07 15.65
C LEU A 64 -7.29 0.49 16.88
N LYS A 65 -6.53 0.74 17.96
CA LYS A 65 -7.10 1.17 19.25
C LYS A 65 -6.19 2.11 20.03
N GLY A 66 -6.77 2.82 20.98
CA GLY A 66 -6.04 3.69 21.91
C GLY A 66 -5.17 4.72 21.19
N ASP A 67 -3.87 4.74 21.52
CA ASP A 67 -2.92 5.69 20.95
C ASP A 67 -2.64 5.50 19.45
N GLU A 68 -2.88 4.30 18.90
CA GLU A 68 -2.73 4.04 17.46
C GLU A 68 -3.67 4.95 16.64
N LEU A 69 -4.89 5.15 17.14
CA LEU A 69 -5.90 6.00 16.50
C LEU A 69 -5.47 7.46 16.36
N LYS A 70 -4.57 7.95 17.23
CA LYS A 70 -4.03 9.32 17.18
C LYS A 70 -3.08 9.52 15.98
N ARG A 71 -2.63 8.45 15.34
CA ARG A 71 -1.70 8.44 14.21
C ARG A 71 -2.38 8.02 12.89
N THR A 72 -3.71 8.03 12.88
CA THR A 72 -4.53 7.68 11.72
C THR A 72 -4.99 8.91 10.95
N VAL A 73 -5.26 8.73 9.66
CA VAL A 73 -6.19 9.58 8.93
C VAL A 73 -7.60 9.02 9.10
N HIS A 74 -8.60 9.90 9.03
CA HIS A 74 -10.00 9.55 9.24
C HIS A 74 -10.82 9.98 8.04
N GLU A 75 -11.51 9.03 7.42
CA GLU A 75 -12.61 9.30 6.50
C GLU A 75 -13.90 9.30 7.33
N PRO A 76 -14.55 10.46 7.52
CA PRO A 76 -15.65 10.60 8.47
C PRO A 76 -16.99 10.05 7.96
N ALA A 77 -17.24 9.99 6.65
CA ALA A 77 -18.54 9.58 6.12
C ALA A 77 -18.81 8.08 6.33
N LEU A 78 -17.78 7.25 6.14
CA LEU A 78 -17.77 5.80 6.31
C LEU A 78 -17.17 5.39 7.67
N ASN A 79 -16.62 6.36 8.41
CA ASN A 79 -15.97 6.17 9.71
C ASN A 79 -14.76 5.21 9.66
N TYR A 80 -14.00 5.21 8.57
CA TYR A 80 -12.77 4.41 8.45
C TYR A 80 -11.53 5.16 8.93
N ARG A 81 -10.69 4.47 9.69
CA ARG A 81 -9.44 5.00 10.24
C ARG A 81 -8.28 4.05 9.99
N GLN A 82 -7.21 4.58 9.43
CA GLN A 82 -5.97 3.85 9.15
C GLN A 82 -4.77 4.80 9.19
N GLY A 83 -3.56 4.25 9.32
CA GLY A 83 -2.36 5.02 8.97
C GLY A 83 -2.45 5.53 7.53
N LEU A 84 -1.91 6.72 7.25
CA LEU A 84 -1.93 7.33 5.92
C LEU A 84 -1.42 6.33 4.86
N TRP A 85 -2.20 6.11 3.80
CA TRP A 85 -1.96 5.18 2.70
C TRP A 85 -1.92 3.69 3.06
N ARG A 86 -2.33 3.27 4.25
CA ARG A 86 -2.44 1.84 4.59
C ARG A 86 -3.60 1.21 3.80
N GLY A 87 -3.33 0.04 3.19
CA GLY A 87 -4.22 -0.62 2.24
C GLY A 87 -4.06 -0.15 0.79
N TRP A 88 -2.96 0.55 0.46
CA TRP A 88 -2.70 1.12 -0.86
C TRP A 88 -1.46 0.52 -1.55
N GLY A 89 -1.52 0.51 -2.87
CA GLY A 89 -0.38 0.35 -3.77
C GLY A 89 0.16 1.72 -4.17
N MET A 90 1.46 1.91 -3.99
CA MET A 90 2.15 3.17 -4.23
C MET A 90 3.25 2.96 -5.27
N LYS A 91 3.58 4.04 -5.99
CA LYS A 91 4.68 4.13 -6.93
C LYS A 91 5.65 5.22 -6.48
N VAL A 92 6.94 5.00 -6.65
CA VAL A 92 8.01 5.97 -6.43
C VAL A 92 8.70 6.23 -7.76
N THR A 93 8.71 7.47 -8.22
CA THR A 93 9.38 7.87 -9.47
C THR A 93 10.91 7.80 -9.31
N PRO A 94 11.69 7.82 -10.41
CA PRO A 94 13.15 7.94 -10.33
C PRO A 94 13.64 9.17 -9.53
N ASP A 95 12.84 10.24 -9.50
CA ASP A 95 13.13 11.48 -8.76
C ASP A 95 12.73 11.40 -7.27
N GLY A 96 12.12 10.29 -6.84
CA GLY A 96 11.75 10.03 -5.44
C GLY A 96 10.31 10.42 -5.06
N ASP A 97 9.48 10.83 -6.02
CA ASP A 97 8.09 11.22 -5.74
C ASP A 97 7.21 10.01 -5.43
N LEU A 98 6.53 10.04 -4.29
CA LEU A 98 5.60 9.00 -3.85
C LEU A 98 4.17 9.29 -4.35
N ILE A 99 3.64 8.38 -5.18
CA ILE A 99 2.36 8.52 -5.87
C ILE A 99 1.44 7.37 -5.45
N PRO A 100 0.26 7.63 -4.84
CA PRO A 100 -0.75 6.59 -4.62
C PRO A 100 -1.38 6.16 -5.95
N VAL A 101 -1.61 4.86 -6.14
CA VAL A 101 -2.09 4.33 -7.42
C VAL A 101 -3.43 3.62 -7.29
N CYS A 102 -3.55 2.70 -6.34
CA CYS A 102 -4.74 1.87 -6.15
C CYS A 102 -4.91 1.49 -4.68
N ALA A 103 -6.09 1.04 -4.29
CA ALA A 103 -6.42 0.78 -2.89
C ALA A 103 -7.26 -0.49 -2.69
N GLY A 104 -7.59 -0.78 -1.43
CA GLY A 104 -8.43 -1.92 -1.05
C GLY A 104 -7.64 -3.18 -0.72
N MET A 105 -6.34 -3.07 -0.50
CA MET A 105 -5.51 -4.20 -0.09
C MET A 105 -5.65 -4.45 1.40
N ARG A 106 -5.57 -5.73 1.82
CA ARG A 106 -5.48 -6.08 3.24
C ARG A 106 -4.04 -6.38 3.62
N SER A 107 -3.53 -7.48 3.09
CA SER A 107 -2.20 -8.03 3.34
C SER A 107 -1.47 -8.41 2.04
N PRO A 108 -1.04 -7.41 1.24
CA PRO A 108 -0.53 -7.60 -0.11
C PRO A 108 0.93 -8.12 -0.12
N SER A 109 1.15 -9.34 0.37
CA SER A 109 2.49 -9.90 0.64
C SER A 109 3.26 -10.38 -0.58
N GLY A 110 2.62 -10.48 -1.75
CA GLY A 110 3.32 -10.70 -3.02
C GLY A 110 3.20 -9.46 -3.89
N LEU A 111 4.30 -9.07 -4.54
CA LEU A 111 4.37 -7.92 -5.45
C LEU A 111 5.36 -8.26 -6.56
N ASN A 112 4.94 -8.17 -7.83
CA ASN A 112 5.84 -8.33 -8.97
C ASN A 112 5.25 -7.80 -10.29
N ALA A 113 6.13 -7.57 -11.26
CA ALA A 113 5.76 -7.22 -12.62
C ALA A 113 5.59 -8.47 -13.50
N ASN A 114 4.72 -8.40 -14.50
CA ASN A 114 4.77 -9.33 -15.64
C ASN A 114 5.89 -8.93 -16.63
N ALA A 115 6.06 -9.70 -17.72
CA ALA A 115 7.07 -9.41 -18.74
C ALA A 115 6.84 -8.10 -19.52
N SER A 116 5.63 -7.55 -19.49
CA SER A 116 5.29 -6.25 -20.08
C SER A 116 5.48 -5.07 -19.11
N GLY A 117 5.83 -5.36 -17.84
CA GLY A 117 6.00 -4.35 -16.79
C GLY A 117 4.72 -4.02 -16.01
N ASP A 118 3.60 -4.69 -16.27
CA ASP A 118 2.36 -4.48 -15.51
C ASP A 118 2.51 -5.06 -14.10
N MET A 119 2.03 -4.33 -13.10
CA MET A 119 2.22 -4.67 -11.71
C MET A 119 1.07 -5.49 -11.13
N PHE A 120 1.43 -6.53 -10.39
CA PHE A 120 0.47 -7.40 -9.72
C PHE A 120 0.83 -7.56 -8.25
N TYR A 121 -0.20 -7.77 -7.44
CA TYR A 121 -0.03 -8.19 -6.06
C TYR A 121 -0.86 -9.42 -5.74
N THR A 122 -0.40 -10.19 -4.75
CA THR A 122 -1.20 -11.23 -4.11
C THR A 122 -1.56 -10.82 -2.70
N ASP A 123 -2.82 -11.03 -2.30
CA ASP A 123 -3.32 -10.71 -0.97
C ASP A 123 -3.49 -11.97 -0.11
N GLN A 124 -3.23 -11.87 1.19
CA GLN A 124 -3.52 -12.96 2.14
C GLN A 124 -4.98 -12.95 2.58
N GLN A 125 -5.55 -14.14 2.71
CA GLN A 125 -6.93 -14.31 3.20
C GLN A 125 -7.14 -13.72 4.59
N GLY A 126 -8.34 -13.20 4.85
CA GLY A 126 -8.76 -12.80 6.19
C GLY A 126 -10.09 -12.07 6.21
N ASN A 127 -10.20 -11.01 7.01
CA ASN A 127 -11.41 -10.20 7.05
C ASN A 127 -11.66 -9.55 5.68
N TRP A 128 -12.94 -9.33 5.36
CA TRP A 128 -13.43 -8.85 4.07
C TRP A 128 -13.33 -9.85 2.92
N VAL A 129 -12.14 -10.41 2.67
CA VAL A 129 -11.88 -11.39 1.61
C VAL A 129 -11.31 -12.66 2.21
N GLY A 130 -12.14 -13.71 2.29
CA GLY A 130 -11.82 -14.99 2.92
C GLY A 130 -10.93 -15.93 2.08
N THR A 131 -10.34 -15.45 0.99
CA THR A 131 -9.46 -16.22 0.11
C THR A 131 -8.24 -15.40 -0.29
N ASN A 132 -7.19 -16.09 -0.76
CA ASN A 132 -6.05 -15.44 -1.39
C ASN A 132 -6.43 -15.02 -2.81
N THR A 133 -5.91 -13.89 -3.26
CA THR A 133 -6.21 -13.34 -4.59
C THR A 133 -4.94 -12.92 -5.32
N LEU A 134 -5.03 -12.81 -6.65
CA LEU A 134 -4.03 -12.16 -7.51
C LEU A 134 -4.74 -11.03 -8.25
N HIS A 135 -4.19 -9.82 -8.17
CA HIS A 135 -4.79 -8.62 -8.75
C HIS A 135 -3.81 -7.85 -9.60
N HIS A 136 -4.29 -7.35 -10.74
CA HIS A 136 -3.57 -6.39 -11.58
C HIS A 136 -3.76 -4.98 -11.01
N MET A 137 -2.67 -4.38 -10.53
CA MET A 137 -2.63 -3.03 -9.98
C MET A 137 -2.76 -1.99 -11.10
N ARG A 138 -3.83 -1.20 -11.04
CA ARG A 138 -4.14 -0.17 -12.04
C ARG A 138 -4.55 1.10 -11.33
N GLU A 139 -4.21 2.24 -11.90
CA GLU A 139 -4.61 3.54 -11.34
C GLU A 139 -6.13 3.61 -11.13
N GLY A 140 -6.56 4.05 -9.96
CA GLY A 140 -7.97 4.18 -9.59
C GLY A 140 -8.70 2.85 -9.30
N ALA A 141 -8.00 1.70 -9.32
CA ALA A 141 -8.62 0.43 -8.97
C ALA A 141 -8.81 0.28 -7.45
N PHE A 142 -9.96 -0.24 -7.04
CA PHE A 142 -10.28 -0.62 -5.67
C PHE A 142 -10.52 -2.13 -5.54
N PHE A 143 -9.75 -2.81 -4.70
CA PHE A 143 -9.73 -4.26 -4.56
C PHE A 143 -10.31 -4.74 -3.22
N HIS A 144 -11.50 -4.24 -2.88
CA HIS A 144 -12.38 -4.77 -1.83
C HIS A 144 -12.21 -4.19 -0.42
N HIS A 145 -11.01 -4.12 0.18
CA HIS A 145 -10.91 -3.85 1.62
C HIS A 145 -11.22 -2.39 2.00
N ALA A 146 -12.41 -2.17 2.56
CA ALA A 146 -12.98 -0.83 2.79
C ALA A 146 -12.20 0.05 3.78
N GLU A 147 -11.47 -0.52 4.74
CA GLU A 147 -10.65 0.31 5.65
C GLU A 147 -9.56 1.12 4.93
N ALA A 148 -9.14 0.72 3.72
CA ALA A 148 -8.21 1.51 2.90
C ALA A 148 -8.79 2.87 2.48
N LEU A 149 -10.12 3.02 2.47
CA LEU A 149 -10.83 4.25 2.13
C LEU A 149 -10.58 5.38 3.14
N ALA A 150 -9.98 5.09 4.31
CA ALA A 150 -9.50 6.12 5.23
C ALA A 150 -8.63 7.21 4.57
N SER A 151 -7.93 6.87 3.48
CA SER A 151 -7.10 7.82 2.72
C SER A 151 -7.75 8.37 1.43
N MET A 152 -9.01 8.04 1.13
CA MET A 152 -9.65 8.41 -0.16
C MET A 152 -9.76 9.93 -0.39
N ASN A 153 -9.82 10.71 0.70
CA ASN A 153 -9.90 12.17 0.66
C ASN A 153 -8.54 12.87 0.82
N GLN A 154 -7.44 12.11 0.87
CA GLN A 154 -6.10 12.67 1.01
C GLN A 154 -5.60 13.24 -0.33
N PRO A 155 -4.79 14.32 -0.33
CA PRO A 155 -4.22 14.86 -1.55
C PRO A 155 -3.48 13.80 -2.38
N GLY A 156 -3.74 13.78 -3.68
CA GLY A 156 -3.13 12.83 -4.62
C GLY A 156 -3.79 11.46 -4.66
N SER A 157 -4.75 11.14 -3.77
CA SER A 157 -5.54 9.91 -3.85
C SER A 157 -6.10 9.71 -5.27
N THR A 158 -6.18 8.47 -5.73
CA THR A 158 -6.81 8.09 -7.01
C THR A 158 -8.20 7.47 -6.81
N ILE A 159 -8.62 7.32 -5.55
CA ILE A 159 -9.92 6.78 -5.15
C ILE A 159 -10.70 7.87 -4.45
N HIS A 160 -11.91 8.16 -4.89
CA HIS A 160 -12.76 9.20 -4.31
C HIS A 160 -14.25 8.85 -4.45
N GLY A 161 -15.10 9.60 -3.76
CA GLY A 161 -16.55 9.59 -4.00
C GLY A 161 -17.26 8.31 -3.55
N VAL A 162 -16.62 7.48 -2.71
CA VAL A 162 -17.29 6.32 -2.11
C VAL A 162 -18.10 6.81 -0.92
N GLU A 163 -19.43 6.76 -1.05
CA GLU A 163 -20.36 7.22 -0.01
C GLU A 163 -20.94 6.07 0.81
N THR A 164 -21.00 4.87 0.24
CA THR A 164 -21.53 3.67 0.87
C THR A 164 -20.66 2.47 0.55
N VAL A 165 -20.61 1.54 1.50
CA VAL A 165 -19.98 0.23 1.33
C VAL A 165 -21.02 -0.82 1.67
N PRO A 166 -21.42 -1.68 0.72
CA PRO A 166 -22.38 -2.75 0.99
C PRO A 166 -21.89 -3.64 2.14
N ASP A 167 -22.78 -3.96 3.07
CA ASP A 167 -22.51 -4.85 4.21
C ASP A 167 -23.54 -5.99 4.24
N GLY A 168 -23.13 -7.13 4.79
CA GLY A 168 -24.01 -8.29 4.95
C GLY A 168 -24.38 -9.03 3.67
N VAL A 169 -23.72 -8.75 2.53
CA VAL A 169 -23.96 -9.41 1.24
C VAL A 169 -22.72 -10.16 0.76
N PRO A 170 -22.87 -11.34 0.12
CA PRO A 170 -21.76 -12.02 -0.55
C PRO A 170 -21.13 -11.16 -1.64
N PHE A 171 -19.82 -11.31 -1.85
CA PHE A 171 -19.07 -10.54 -2.85
C PHE A 171 -19.69 -10.56 -4.27
N PRO A 172 -20.19 -11.70 -4.80
CA PRO A 172 -20.85 -11.72 -6.12
C PRO A 172 -22.11 -10.85 -6.21
N ASP A 173 -22.80 -10.63 -5.10
CA ASP A 173 -23.99 -9.79 -5.03
C ASP A 173 -23.60 -8.32 -4.83
N ALA A 174 -22.55 -8.07 -4.03
CA ALA A 174 -22.03 -6.73 -3.78
C ALA A 174 -21.59 -6.00 -5.05
N VAL A 175 -21.03 -6.72 -6.04
CA VAL A 175 -20.57 -6.13 -7.31
C VAL A 175 -21.71 -5.74 -8.27
N GLN A 176 -22.96 -6.06 -7.94
CA GLN A 176 -24.14 -5.72 -8.74
C GLN A 176 -24.89 -4.47 -8.21
N LEU A 177 -24.50 -3.96 -7.03
CA LEU A 177 -25.11 -2.80 -6.37
C LEU A 177 -24.45 -1.49 -6.82
#